data_AF-A0A521ZHH7-F1
#
_entry.id   AF-A0A521ZHH7-F1
#
_cell.length_a   1.000
_cell.length_b   1.000
_cell.length_c   1.000
_cell.angle_alpha   90.00
_cell.angle_beta   90.00
_cell.angle_gamma   90.00
#
_symmetry.space_group_name_H-M   'P 1'
#
loop_
_entity.id
_entity.type
_entity.pdbx_description
1 polymer ?
#
loop_
_entity_poly.entity_id
_entity_poly.type
_entity_poly.pdbx_seq_one_letter_code
_entity_poly.pdbx_strand_id
1 'polypeptide(L)' 'MRHIYDFSGIEFTPETEEALANWLSESQKENRYGGHRYALEDFGISKQEIDARMRFVRERYAIPYEG' A
#
# COMPACT_ATOMS: atom_id res chain seq x y z
N MET A 1 -10.16 5.42 1.11
CA MET A 1 -10.05 6.89 1.05
C MET A 1 -11.04 7.60 1.97
N ARG A 2 -12.34 7.29 1.94
CA ARG A 2 -13.37 7.88 2.84
C ARG A 2 -12.94 8.03 4.31
N HIS A 3 -12.49 6.95 4.96
CA HIS A 3 -12.06 7.01 6.37
C HIS A 3 -10.92 8.01 6.67
N ILE A 4 -10.04 8.29 5.69
CA ILE A 4 -8.95 9.27 5.87
C ILE A 4 -9.53 10.70 5.83
N TYR A 5 -10.49 10.94 4.95
CA TYR A 5 -11.20 12.23 4.84
C TYR A 5 -12.05 12.49 6.08
N ASP A 6 -12.77 11.47 6.55
CA ASP A 6 -13.55 11.55 7.80
C ASP A 6 -12.65 11.85 8.99
N PHE A 7 -11.49 11.17 9.09
CA PHE A 7 -10.51 11.41 10.15
C PHE A 7 -9.90 12.81 10.10
N SER A 8 -9.63 13.34 8.90
CA SER A 8 -9.04 14.67 8.72
C SER A 8 -10.05 15.81 8.83
N GLY A 9 -11.35 15.51 8.88
CA GLY A 9 -12.42 16.51 8.87
C GLY A 9 -12.58 17.22 7.52
N ILE A 10 -11.98 16.67 6.45
CA ILE A 10 -12.08 17.20 5.10
C ILE A 10 -13.28 16.54 4.41
N GLU A 11 -14.12 17.33 3.77
CA GLU A 11 -15.26 16.80 3.02
C GLU A 11 -14.81 15.91 1.85
N PHE A 12 -15.41 14.73 1.74
CA PHE A 12 -15.17 13.81 0.63
C PHE A 12 -16.25 14.02 -0.46
N THR A 13 -16.00 14.98 -1.35
CA THR A 13 -16.97 15.38 -2.38
C THR A 13 -17.10 14.34 -3.51
N PRO A 14 -18.22 14.33 -4.26
CA PRO A 14 -18.40 13.47 -5.42
C PRO A 14 -17.30 13.64 -6.49
N GLU A 15 -16.86 14.87 -6.74
CA GLU A 15 -15.79 15.17 -7.71
C GLU A 15 -14.45 14.57 -7.27
N THR A 16 -14.19 14.55 -5.96
CA THR A 16 -12.99 13.92 -5.40
C THR A 16 -13.02 12.40 -5.59
N GLU A 17 -14.18 11.77 -5.38
CA GLU A 17 -14.36 10.34 -5.61
C GLU A 17 -14.15 9.99 -7.09
N GLU A 18 -14.71 10.78 -8.00
CA GLU A 18 -14.54 10.60 -9.44
C GLU A 18 -13.07 10.77 -9.86
N ALA A 19 -12.39 11.80 -9.37
CA ALA A 19 -10.97 12.03 -9.65
C ALA A 19 -10.09 10.85 -9.18
N LEU A 20 -10.33 10.33 -7.98
CA LEU A 20 -9.60 9.17 -7.45
C LEU A 20 -9.87 7.90 -8.27
N ALA A 21 -11.12 7.69 -8.69
CA ALA A 21 -11.49 6.55 -9.53
C ALA A 21 -10.84 6.63 -10.91
N ASN A 22 -10.83 7.81 -11.53
CA ASN A 22 -10.19 8.06 -12.82
C ASN A 22 -8.68 7.83 -12.75
N TRP A 23 -8.01 8.37 -11.72
CA TRP A 23 -6.58 8.14 -11.52
C TRP A 23 -6.25 6.65 -11.38
N LEU A 24 -7.01 5.92 -10.55
CA LEU A 24 -6.80 4.48 -10.35
C LEU A 24 -6.94 3.69 -11.66
N SER A 25 -7.95 4.02 -12.47
CA SER A 25 -8.18 3.41 -13.77
C SER A 25 -7.01 3.64 -14.73
N GLU A 26 -6.48 4.86 -14.80
CA GLU A 26 -5.33 5.18 -15.64
C GLU A 26 -4.04 4.51 -15.16
N SER A 27 -3.75 4.55 -13.85
CA SER A 27 -2.54 3.90 -13.29
C SER A 27 -2.54 2.38 -13.49
N GLN A 28 -3.69 1.72 -13.46
CA GLN A 28 -3.79 0.30 -13.79
C GLN A 28 -3.48 0.00 -15.26
N LYS A 29 -3.81 0.91 -16.18
CA LYS A 29 -3.45 0.78 -17.61
C LYS A 29 -1.95 0.98 -17.83
N GLU A 30 -1.31 1.87 -17.08
CA GLU A 30 0.13 2.13 -17.17
C GLU A 30 0.96 0.97 -16.59
N ASN A 31 0.46 0.32 -15.53
CA ASN A 31 1.11 -0.83 -14.90
C ASN A 31 1.00 -2.16 -15.71
N ARG A 32 0.67 -2.08 -17.01
CA ARG A 32 0.54 -3.24 -17.92
C ARG A 32 1.86 -3.94 -18.22
N TYR A 33 3.00 -3.25 -18.10
CA TYR A 33 4.32 -3.85 -18.25
C TYR A 33 4.73 -4.42 -16.89
N GLY A 34 4.43 -5.70 -16.69
CA GLY A 34 4.53 -6.41 -15.41
C GLY A 34 5.73 -5.97 -14.56
N GLY A 35 5.43 -5.53 -13.34
CA GLY A 35 6.42 -5.00 -12.42
C GLY A 35 7.58 -5.97 -12.19
N HIS A 36 8.80 -5.45 -12.20
CA HIS A 36 9.99 -6.21 -11.82
C HIS A 36 9.76 -6.80 -10.43
N ARG A 37 9.68 -8.14 -10.36
CA ARG A 37 9.55 -8.83 -9.08
C ARG A 37 10.91 -8.89 -8.42
N TYR A 38 11.12 -8.01 -7.45
CA TYR A 38 12.27 -8.06 -6.58
C TYR A 38 12.01 -9.03 -5.43
N ALA A 39 12.96 -9.91 -5.17
CA ALA A 39 12.96 -10.80 -4.02
C ALA A 39 13.88 -10.22 -2.93
N LEU A 40 13.63 -10.54 -1.65
CA LEU A 40 14.50 -10.08 -0.56
C LEU A 40 15.93 -10.61 -0.74
N GLU A 41 16.02 -11.81 -1.32
CA GLU A 41 17.23 -12.54 -1.63
C GLU A 41 18.11 -11.79 -2.65
N ASP A 42 17.52 -10.99 -3.55
CA ASP A 42 18.27 -10.16 -4.51
C ASP A 42 19.13 -9.09 -3.81
N PHE A 43 18.79 -8.77 -2.56
CA PHE A 43 19.50 -7.82 -1.71
C PHE A 43 20.28 -8.49 -0.57
N GLY A 44 20.37 -9.82 -0.58
CA GLY A 44 21.02 -10.59 0.48
C GLY A 44 20.26 -10.58 1.81
N ILE A 45 18.95 -10.34 1.80
CA ILE A 45 18.12 -10.24 2.99
C ILE A 45 17.19 -11.46 3.08
N SER A 46 17.01 -12.00 4.29
CA SER A 46 16.04 -13.08 4.53
C SER A 46 14.70 -12.56 5.06
N LYS A 47 13.62 -13.30 4.78
CA LYS A 47 12.29 -13.02 5.34
C LYS A 47 12.29 -13.01 6.87
N GLN A 48 13.05 -13.92 7.50
CA GLN A 48 13.16 -14.03 8.95
C GLN A 48 13.84 -12.79 9.56
N GLU A 49 14.86 -12.26 8.88
CA GLU A 49 15.56 -11.06 9.34
C GLU A 49 14.65 -9.82 9.28
N ILE A 50 13.90 -9.64 8.19
CA ILE A 50 12.91 -8.56 8.08
C ILE A 50 11.80 -8.73 9.12
N ASP A 51 11.31 -9.94 9.33
CA ASP A 51 10.30 -10.20 10.35
C ASP A 51 10.78 -9.80 11.75
N ALA A 52 11.98 -10.23 12.14
CA ALA A 52 12.56 -9.88 13.43
C ALA A 52 12.71 -8.36 13.61
N ARG A 53 13.17 -7.65 12.57
CA ARG A 53 13.33 -6.18 12.60
C ARG A 53 12.00 -5.43 12.64
N MET A 54 10.97 -5.94 11.98
CA MET A 54 9.67 -5.26 11.85
C MET A 54 8.63 -5.67 12.90
N ARG A 55 8.92 -6.68 13.71
CA ARG A 55 8.04 -7.22 14.76
C ARG A 55 7.40 -6.14 15.62
N PHE A 56 8.20 -5.20 16.11
CA PHE A 56 7.72 -4.09 16.95
C PHE A 56 6.59 -3.29 16.28
N VAL A 57 6.77 -2.92 15.00
CA VAL A 57 5.78 -2.13 14.26
C VAL A 57 4.54 -2.98 13.96
N ARG A 58 4.73 -4.26 13.60
CA ARG A 58 3.63 -5.19 13.36
C ARG A 58 2.75 -5.38 14.58
N GLU A 59 3.34 -5.60 15.74
CA GLU A 59 2.62 -5.77 17.01
C GLU A 59 1.90 -4.49 17.42
N ARG A 60 2.58 -3.33 17.32
CA ARG A 60 2.01 -2.04 17.70
C ARG A 60 0.78 -1.64 16.87
N TYR A 61 0.79 -1.95 15.57
CA TYR A 61 -0.25 -1.51 14.64
C TYR A 61 -1.10 -2.66 14.07
N ALA A 62 -0.96 -3.87 14.62
CA ALA A 62 -1.67 -5.08 14.18
C ALA A 62 -1.58 -5.34 12.65
N ILE A 63 -0.38 -5.15 12.08
CA ILE A 63 -0.16 -5.29 10.63
C ILE A 63 -0.11 -6.79 10.26
N PRO A 64 -1.01 -7.28 9.37
CA PRO A 64 -1.02 -8.69 8.97
C PRO A 64 0.19 -9.07 8.10
N TYR A 65 0.46 -10.37 8.00
CA TYR A 65 1.40 -10.89 7.00
C TYR A 65 0.75 -10.86 5.62
N GLU A 66 1.54 -10.46 4.63
CA GLU A 66 1.17 -10.56 3.21
C GLU A 66 1.25 -12.03 2.78
N GLY A 67 0.23 -12.49 2.05
CA GLY A 67 0.12 -13.85 1.52
C GLY A 67 0.76 -14.00 0.14
#